data_AF-A0A317DVM8-F1
#
_entry.id   AF-A0A317DVM8-F1
#
_cell.length_a   1.000
_cell.length_b   1.000
_cell.length_c   1.000
_cell.angle_alpha   90.00
_cell.angle_beta   90.00
_cell.angle_gamma   90.00
#
_symmetry.space_group_name_H-M   'P 1'
#
loop_
_entity.id
_entity.type
_entity.pdbx_description
1 polymer ?
#
loop_
_entity_poly.entity_id
_entity_poly.type
_entity_poly.pdbx_seq_one_letter_code
_entity_poly.pdbx_strand_id
1 'polypeptide(L)'
;MAIYFEVLRDGGKCSARANGADPLAVGSRVRFGGTKYGLSNDSGHFGHSLAAQHLFRAADYGAVFGFWSDFIEPTAVCEGQSFLSLNTYDRARFTFGFGQFAVHVADHDFIRWFRDMLGRPEADDYFPNLEVRNGRICKIETGKAIPLESADSTGPLQLYLNPTLEAVEDDEIVAAAKLLHWTIHHPEVKLLQVQHMVNTARALVREADKRLGLDGKTADICAVIFDIRHQGRGTYAEMQAALLKSKPFDALLQVGADDQAGRVANLKSAMKSRQAALAARRWSRQRGDFV
;
A
#
# COMPACT_ATOMS: atom_id res chain seq x y z
N MET A 1 7.88 -26.31 3.34
CA MET A 1 9.36 -26.35 3.11
C MET A 1 9.72 -25.00 2.54
N ALA A 2 10.68 -24.29 3.13
CA ALA A 2 11.05 -22.95 2.69
C ALA A 2 11.34 -22.87 1.20
N ILE A 3 10.73 -21.90 0.52
CA ILE A 3 10.91 -21.62 -0.89
C ILE A 3 12.26 -20.92 -1.07
N TYR A 4 13.10 -21.48 -1.93
CA TYR A 4 14.35 -20.86 -2.35
C TYR A 4 14.10 -19.93 -3.53
N PHE A 5 14.62 -18.70 -3.43
CA PHE A 5 14.56 -17.70 -4.49
C PHE A 5 15.96 -17.45 -5.05
N GLU A 6 16.20 -17.90 -6.28
CA GLU A 6 17.43 -17.60 -7.04
C GLU A 6 17.30 -16.22 -7.71
N VAL A 7 18.24 -15.31 -7.45
CA VAL A 7 18.24 -13.96 -8.05
C VAL A 7 18.83 -13.97 -9.46
N LEU A 8 18.15 -13.31 -10.39
CA LEU A 8 18.57 -13.17 -11.78
C LEU A 8 18.65 -11.68 -12.14
N ARG A 9 19.76 -11.25 -12.74
CA ARG A 9 20.02 -9.86 -13.12
C ARG A 9 20.31 -9.75 -14.62
N ASP A 10 19.59 -8.87 -15.30
CA ASP A 10 19.82 -8.49 -16.69
C ASP A 10 19.95 -6.95 -16.78
N GLY A 11 21.18 -6.46 -16.67
CA GLY A 11 21.46 -5.03 -16.57
C GLY A 11 20.75 -4.39 -15.37
N GLY A 12 19.84 -3.46 -15.62
CA GLY A 12 19.04 -2.82 -14.57
C GLY A 12 17.84 -3.65 -14.09
N LYS A 13 17.60 -4.83 -14.66
CA LYS A 13 16.38 -5.60 -14.46
C LYS A 13 16.63 -6.74 -13.48
N CYS A 14 15.74 -6.91 -12.51
CA CYS A 14 15.86 -7.93 -11.48
C CYS A 14 14.67 -8.88 -11.54
N SER A 15 14.94 -10.18 -11.57
CA SER A 15 13.96 -11.26 -11.50
C SER A 15 14.38 -12.27 -10.45
N ALA A 16 13.48 -13.16 -10.06
CA ALA A 16 13.78 -14.25 -9.14
C ALA A 16 13.07 -15.54 -9.56
N ARG A 17 13.69 -16.68 -9.28
CA ARG A 17 13.14 -18.01 -9.55
C ARG A 17 12.81 -18.73 -8.25
N ALA A 18 11.53 -19.05 -8.03
CA ALA A 18 11.08 -19.84 -6.89
C ALA A 18 11.27 -21.34 -7.18
N ASN A 19 12.10 -22.03 -6.39
CA ASN A 19 12.31 -23.49 -6.45
C ASN A 19 12.55 -24.08 -7.86
N GLY A 20 13.30 -23.38 -8.73
CA GLY A 20 13.58 -23.89 -10.07
C GLY A 20 12.50 -23.60 -11.14
N ALA A 21 11.43 -22.86 -10.80
CA ALA A 21 10.34 -22.52 -11.72
C ALA A 21 10.74 -21.51 -12.82
N ASP A 22 9.75 -20.97 -13.53
CA ASP A 22 9.99 -19.85 -14.45
C ASP A 22 10.36 -18.57 -13.68
N PRO A 23 11.26 -17.73 -14.21
CA PRO A 23 11.59 -16.46 -13.58
C PRO A 23 10.37 -15.54 -13.42
N LEU A 24 10.12 -15.13 -12.18
CA LEU A 24 9.21 -14.04 -11.85
C LEU A 24 9.99 -12.73 -11.93
N ALA A 25 9.52 -11.81 -12.76
CA ALA A 25 10.02 -10.45 -12.74
C ALA A 25 9.77 -9.84 -11.34
N VAL A 26 10.77 -9.21 -10.71
CA VAL A 26 10.66 -8.50 -9.41
C VAL A 26 10.58 -6.95 -9.50
N GLY A 27 11.63 -6.29 -9.98
CA GLY A 27 11.63 -4.85 -10.28
C GLY A 27 12.77 -4.42 -11.19
N SER A 28 12.75 -3.18 -11.66
CA SER A 28 13.88 -2.53 -12.32
C SER A 28 14.58 -1.59 -11.36
N ARG A 29 15.91 -1.57 -11.39
CA ARG A 29 16.75 -0.63 -10.66
C ARG A 29 16.44 0.80 -11.13
N VAL A 30 16.10 1.65 -10.18
CA VAL A 30 15.88 3.08 -10.38
C VAL A 30 16.81 3.90 -9.50
N ARG A 31 17.00 5.17 -9.86
CA ARG A 31 17.77 6.15 -9.09
C ARG A 31 16.82 7.22 -8.59
N PHE A 32 16.88 7.53 -7.31
CA PHE A 32 16.01 8.50 -6.66
C PHE A 32 16.82 9.53 -5.86
N GLY A 33 16.44 10.81 -5.93
CA GLY A 33 17.11 11.89 -5.19
C GLY A 33 18.61 12.03 -5.49
N GLY A 34 19.07 11.55 -6.65
CA GLY A 34 20.47 11.62 -7.06
C GLY A 34 21.42 10.63 -6.37
N THR A 35 21.14 10.12 -5.18
CA THR A 35 22.09 9.26 -4.44
C THR A 35 21.52 7.90 -4.04
N LYS A 36 20.20 7.72 -4.13
CA LYS A 36 19.53 6.50 -3.69
C LYS A 36 19.23 5.57 -4.86
N TYR A 37 19.32 4.29 -4.62
CA TYR A 37 18.92 3.22 -5.54
C TYR A 37 17.93 2.29 -4.86
N GLY A 38 17.12 1.64 -5.68
CA GLY A 38 16.16 0.62 -5.28
C GLY A 38 15.45 0.06 -6.50
N LEU A 39 14.47 -0.79 -6.27
CA LEU A 39 13.56 -1.37 -7.23
C LEU A 39 12.29 -0.52 -7.41
N SER A 40 11.81 -0.46 -8.64
CA SER A 40 10.44 -0.09 -8.97
C SER A 40 9.92 -1.05 -10.04
N ASN A 41 8.66 -1.46 -9.91
CA ASN A 41 8.00 -2.30 -10.92
C ASN A 41 6.83 -1.60 -11.64
N ASP A 42 6.72 -0.28 -11.50
CA ASP A 42 5.68 0.52 -12.16
C ASP A 42 6.05 0.93 -13.60
N SER A 43 7.22 0.53 -14.12
CA SER A 43 7.72 0.90 -15.45
C SER A 43 7.80 -0.28 -16.43
N GLY A 44 7.69 -0.02 -17.73
CA GLY A 44 7.32 -0.98 -18.77
C GLY A 44 8.18 -2.23 -18.99
N HIS A 45 9.35 -2.37 -18.35
CA HIS A 45 10.02 -3.69 -18.30
C HIS A 45 9.26 -4.67 -17.39
N PHE A 46 8.56 -4.14 -16.41
CA PHE A 46 7.66 -4.84 -15.53
C PHE A 46 6.26 -4.85 -16.10
N GLY A 47 5.82 -6.04 -16.47
CA GLY A 47 4.52 -6.55 -16.07
C GLY A 47 3.30 -5.69 -16.36
N HIS A 48 3.28 -4.84 -17.39
CA HIS A 48 2.01 -4.23 -17.80
C HIS A 48 0.96 -5.31 -18.10
N SER A 49 1.39 -6.54 -18.44
CA SER A 49 0.56 -7.73 -18.54
C SER A 49 0.31 -8.45 -17.20
N LEU A 50 1.35 -8.77 -16.41
CA LEU A 50 1.18 -9.49 -15.13
C LEU A 50 0.51 -8.61 -14.06
N ALA A 51 0.96 -7.39 -13.84
CA ALA A 51 0.30 -6.43 -12.96
C ALA A 51 -1.15 -6.18 -13.38
N ALA A 52 -1.44 -6.12 -14.70
CA ALA A 52 -2.80 -5.97 -15.20
C ALA A 52 -3.72 -7.17 -14.89
N GLN A 53 -3.16 -8.37 -14.68
CA GLN A 53 -3.90 -9.55 -14.22
C GLN A 53 -4.19 -9.51 -12.71
N HIS A 54 -3.46 -8.68 -11.96
CA HIS A 54 -3.54 -8.57 -10.50
C HIS A 54 -3.94 -7.15 -10.08
N LEU A 55 -4.89 -6.53 -10.77
CA LEU A 55 -5.46 -5.24 -10.39
C LEU A 55 -6.54 -5.40 -9.32
N PHE A 56 -6.55 -4.49 -8.35
CA PHE A 56 -7.69 -4.28 -7.46
C PHE A 56 -8.85 -3.67 -8.24
N ARG A 57 -10.01 -4.33 -8.22
CA ARG A 57 -11.27 -3.77 -8.73
C ARG A 57 -12.31 -3.87 -7.64
N ALA A 58 -13.00 -2.76 -7.35
CA ALA A 58 -13.97 -2.70 -6.25
C ALA A 58 -15.06 -3.79 -6.36
N ALA A 59 -15.50 -4.05 -7.60
CA ALA A 59 -16.53 -5.04 -7.92
C ALA A 59 -16.17 -6.46 -7.47
N ASP A 60 -14.89 -6.83 -7.46
CA ASP A 60 -14.44 -8.18 -7.11
C ASP A 60 -14.53 -8.45 -5.60
N TYR A 61 -14.63 -7.37 -4.79
CA TYR A 61 -14.58 -7.46 -3.32
C TYR A 61 -15.82 -6.89 -2.62
N GLY A 62 -16.82 -6.44 -3.37
CA GLY A 62 -18.05 -5.85 -2.83
C GLY A 62 -18.85 -6.83 -1.94
N ALA A 63 -18.78 -8.13 -2.21
CA ALA A 63 -19.44 -9.15 -1.37
C ALA A 63 -18.85 -9.23 0.05
N VAL A 64 -17.58 -8.88 0.23
CA VAL A 64 -16.88 -8.97 1.53
C VAL A 64 -16.83 -7.62 2.24
N PHE A 65 -16.49 -6.55 1.52
CA PHE A 65 -16.28 -5.23 2.13
C PHE A 65 -17.41 -4.22 1.85
N GLY A 66 -18.40 -4.61 1.06
CA GLY A 66 -19.52 -3.74 0.70
C GLY A 66 -19.04 -2.45 0.03
N PHE A 67 -19.70 -1.35 0.36
CA PHE A 67 -19.39 -0.01 -0.16
C PHE A 67 -17.93 0.43 0.06
N TRP A 68 -17.23 -0.15 1.04
CA TRP A 68 -15.84 0.24 1.28
C TRP A 68 -14.89 -0.18 0.17
N SER A 69 -15.19 -1.21 -0.62
CA SER A 69 -14.37 -1.54 -1.79
C SER A 69 -14.49 -0.46 -2.87
N ASP A 70 -15.70 0.08 -3.09
CA ASP A 70 -15.93 1.22 -3.99
C ASP A 70 -15.26 2.49 -3.46
N PHE A 71 -15.32 2.71 -2.14
CA PHE A 71 -14.77 3.90 -1.49
C PHE A 71 -13.25 4.03 -1.66
N ILE A 72 -12.50 2.94 -1.55
CA ILE A 72 -11.03 2.98 -1.62
C ILE A 72 -10.48 2.95 -3.06
N GLU A 73 -11.31 2.58 -4.05
CA GLU A 73 -10.85 2.39 -5.43
C GLU A 73 -10.27 3.64 -6.08
N PRO A 74 -10.82 4.87 -5.91
CA PRO A 74 -10.20 6.06 -6.47
C PRO A 74 -8.77 6.27 -6.00
N THR A 75 -8.49 6.04 -4.72
CA THR A 75 -7.14 6.11 -4.15
C THR A 75 -6.27 4.99 -4.70
N ALA A 76 -6.77 3.75 -4.77
CA ALA A 76 -6.05 2.62 -5.35
C ALA A 76 -5.63 2.87 -6.82
N VAL A 77 -6.50 3.46 -7.64
CA VAL A 77 -6.17 3.85 -9.02
C VAL A 77 -4.98 4.80 -9.07
N CYS A 78 -4.96 5.77 -8.15
CA CYS A 78 -3.86 6.72 -8.08
C CYS A 78 -2.55 6.12 -7.57
N GLU A 79 -2.61 5.02 -6.82
CA GLU A 79 -1.45 4.22 -6.38
C GLU A 79 -0.98 3.20 -7.42
N GLY A 80 -1.64 3.09 -8.58
CA GLY A 80 -1.30 2.14 -9.65
C GLY A 80 -2.15 0.87 -9.67
N GLN A 81 -3.02 0.67 -8.67
CA GLN A 81 -4.08 -0.35 -8.59
C GLN A 81 -3.61 -1.82 -8.55
N SER A 82 -2.34 -2.12 -8.78
CA SER A 82 -1.82 -3.49 -8.80
C SER A 82 -1.52 -4.00 -7.39
N PHE A 83 -2.01 -5.19 -7.05
CA PHE A 83 -1.63 -5.92 -5.84
C PHE A 83 -0.13 -6.24 -5.78
N LEU A 84 0.58 -6.08 -6.89
CA LEU A 84 1.99 -6.38 -7.06
C LEU A 84 2.88 -5.13 -7.07
N SER A 85 2.33 -3.91 -7.01
CA SER A 85 3.15 -2.70 -7.09
C SER A 85 4.19 -2.65 -5.95
N LEU A 86 5.42 -2.28 -6.30
CA LEU A 86 6.59 -2.32 -5.43
C LEU A 86 7.48 -1.11 -5.70
N ASN A 87 7.87 -0.42 -4.63
CA ASN A 87 8.86 0.65 -4.65
C ASN A 87 9.76 0.55 -3.41
N THR A 88 11.08 0.65 -3.57
CA THR A 88 12.04 0.48 -2.45
C THR A 88 13.13 1.55 -2.39
N TYR A 89 13.10 2.54 -3.29
CA TYR A 89 14.18 3.51 -3.50
C TYR A 89 14.10 4.78 -2.63
N ASP A 90 12.98 5.01 -1.93
CA ASP A 90 12.71 6.26 -1.22
C ASP A 90 12.89 6.14 0.31
N ARG A 91 12.34 7.10 1.07
CA ARG A 91 12.44 7.07 2.54
C ARG A 91 11.68 5.90 3.18
N ALA A 92 10.70 5.34 2.48
CA ALA A 92 9.95 4.20 2.98
C ALA A 92 10.80 2.93 2.99
N ARG A 93 11.87 2.88 2.17
CA ARG A 93 12.72 1.72 1.87
C ARG A 93 12.00 0.51 1.28
N PHE A 94 10.72 0.34 1.56
CA PHE A 94 9.89 -0.71 1.03
C PHE A 94 8.41 -0.31 1.09
N THR A 95 7.78 -0.31 -0.08
CA THR A 95 6.37 -0.02 -0.27
C THR A 95 5.78 -1.09 -1.17
N PHE A 96 4.66 -1.70 -0.76
CA PHE A 96 4.10 -2.85 -1.47
C PHE A 96 2.57 -2.81 -1.57
N GLY A 97 2.07 -3.38 -2.67
CA GLY A 97 0.66 -3.63 -2.89
C GLY A 97 -0.09 -2.45 -3.50
N PHE A 98 -1.38 -2.68 -3.76
CA PHE A 98 -2.22 -1.74 -4.50
C PHE A 98 -2.54 -0.45 -3.71
N GLY A 99 -2.40 -0.51 -2.39
CA GLY A 99 -2.50 0.63 -1.50
C GLY A 99 -1.16 1.28 -1.19
N GLN A 100 -0.05 0.81 -1.77
CA GLN A 100 1.30 1.29 -1.48
C GLN A 100 1.59 1.34 0.03
N PHE A 101 1.45 0.20 0.71
CA PHE A 101 1.70 0.07 2.15
C PHE A 101 3.18 0.25 2.43
N ALA A 102 3.52 1.19 3.32
CA ALA A 102 4.90 1.63 3.52
C ALA A 102 5.47 1.14 4.85
N VAL A 103 6.61 0.43 4.82
CA VAL A 103 7.16 -0.19 6.04
C VAL A 103 7.66 0.82 7.08
N HIS A 104 8.01 2.05 6.67
CA HIS A 104 8.61 3.04 7.58
C HIS A 104 7.64 3.63 8.63
N VAL A 105 6.34 3.36 8.53
CA VAL A 105 5.34 3.89 9.47
C VAL A 105 5.00 2.84 10.51
N ALA A 106 5.45 3.06 11.75
CA ALA A 106 5.20 2.15 12.87
C ALA A 106 3.69 1.97 13.13
N ASP A 107 3.31 0.72 13.44
CA ASP A 107 1.93 0.33 13.71
C ASP A 107 0.90 0.79 12.64
N HIS A 108 1.31 0.97 11.38
CA HIS A 108 0.44 1.34 10.26
C HIS A 108 0.16 0.15 9.31
N ASP A 109 -0.43 0.45 8.14
CA ASP A 109 -0.88 -0.51 7.12
C ASP A 109 0.10 -1.66 6.85
N PHE A 110 1.33 -1.38 6.42
CA PHE A 110 2.31 -2.42 6.08
C PHE A 110 2.61 -3.31 7.28
N ILE A 111 2.84 -2.71 8.45
CA ILE A 111 3.22 -3.46 9.65
C ILE A 111 2.08 -4.36 10.12
N ARG A 112 0.86 -3.83 10.17
CA ARG A 112 -0.33 -4.61 10.55
C ARG A 112 -0.61 -5.72 9.54
N TRP A 113 -0.54 -5.39 8.25
CA TRP A 113 -0.70 -6.36 7.18
C TRP A 113 0.36 -7.45 7.25
N PHE A 114 1.62 -7.10 7.46
CA PHE A 114 2.70 -8.07 7.47
C PHE A 114 2.70 -8.95 8.73
N ARG A 115 2.22 -8.46 9.88
CA ARG A 115 1.92 -9.31 11.05
C ARG A 115 0.86 -10.36 10.71
N ASP A 116 -0.23 -9.95 10.06
CA ASP A 116 -1.32 -10.87 9.70
C ASP A 116 -0.90 -11.85 8.60
N MET A 117 -0.04 -11.42 7.66
CA MET A 117 0.64 -12.29 6.69
C MET A 117 1.47 -13.38 7.38
N LEU A 118 2.29 -12.99 8.37
CA LEU A 118 3.14 -13.93 9.12
C LEU A 118 2.34 -14.88 10.02
N GLY A 119 1.05 -14.64 10.24
CA GLY A 119 0.14 -15.56 10.93
C GLY A 119 -0.49 -16.62 10.01
N ARG A 120 -0.22 -16.59 8.71
CA ARG A 120 -0.81 -17.53 7.74
C ARG A 120 -0.08 -18.88 7.71
N PRO A 121 -0.76 -19.98 7.36
CA PRO A 121 -0.15 -21.32 7.33
C PRO A 121 1.10 -21.43 6.45
N GLU A 122 1.12 -20.70 5.33
CA GLU A 122 2.21 -20.70 4.36
C GLU A 122 3.35 -19.71 4.71
N ALA A 123 3.25 -18.97 5.82
CA ALA A 123 4.25 -17.96 6.18
C ALA A 123 5.67 -18.51 6.28
N ASP A 124 5.83 -19.71 6.86
CA ASP A 124 7.12 -20.39 7.00
C ASP A 124 7.75 -20.77 5.65
N ASP A 125 6.95 -20.91 4.59
CA ASP A 125 7.47 -21.18 3.26
C ASP A 125 8.13 -19.94 2.64
N TYR A 126 7.68 -18.74 3.01
CA TYR A 126 8.21 -17.46 2.50
C TYR A 126 9.23 -16.81 3.45
N PHE A 127 8.93 -16.75 4.75
CA PHE A 127 9.75 -16.09 5.76
C PHE A 127 10.01 -17.03 6.96
N PRO A 128 10.76 -18.14 6.76
CA PRO A 128 10.97 -19.16 7.80
C PRO A 128 11.71 -18.67 9.05
N ASN A 129 12.28 -17.47 9.02
CA ASN A 129 12.98 -16.86 10.13
C ASN A 129 12.22 -15.67 10.74
N LEU A 130 10.96 -15.44 10.36
CA LEU A 130 10.12 -14.39 10.94
C LEU A 130 8.93 -15.01 11.66
N GLU A 131 8.63 -14.49 12.84
CA GLU A 131 7.44 -14.87 13.61
C GLU A 131 6.83 -13.61 14.23
N VAL A 132 5.52 -13.65 14.52
CA VAL A 132 4.88 -12.66 15.39
C VAL A 132 4.94 -13.14 16.83
N ARG A 133 5.69 -12.43 17.70
CA ARG A 133 5.74 -12.69 19.14
C ARG A 133 5.29 -11.46 19.92
N ASN A 134 4.37 -11.64 20.86
CA ASN A 134 3.77 -10.55 21.65
C ASN A 134 3.22 -9.42 20.76
N GLY A 135 2.62 -9.78 19.62
CA GLY A 135 2.07 -8.83 18.65
C GLY A 135 3.11 -8.04 17.85
N ARG A 136 4.40 -8.43 17.89
CA ARG A 136 5.49 -7.77 17.16
C ARG A 136 6.20 -8.73 16.22
N ILE A 137 6.67 -8.22 15.08
CA ILE A 137 7.46 -9.00 14.12
C ILE A 137 8.86 -9.21 14.70
N CYS A 138 9.29 -10.46 14.79
CA CYS A 138 10.59 -10.85 15.31
C CYS A 138 11.34 -11.72 14.29
N LYS A 139 12.63 -11.47 14.13
CA LYS A 139 13.54 -12.40 13.47
C LYS A 139 13.98 -13.47 14.47
N ILE A 140 13.94 -14.73 14.06
CA ILE A 140 14.39 -15.86 14.86
C ILE A 140 15.81 -16.24 14.43
N GLU A 141 16.77 -16.12 15.34
CA GLU A 141 18.17 -16.49 15.13
C GLU A 141 18.67 -17.33 16.29
N THR A 142 19.12 -18.57 16.02
CA THR A 142 19.73 -19.46 17.03
C THR A 142 18.92 -19.54 18.33
N GLY A 143 17.59 -19.65 18.20
CA GLY A 143 16.65 -19.72 19.33
C GLY A 143 16.33 -18.39 20.03
N LYS A 144 16.90 -17.26 19.58
CA LYS A 144 16.58 -15.91 20.07
C LYS A 144 15.59 -15.22 19.14
N ALA A 145 14.62 -14.53 19.74
CA ALA A 145 13.72 -13.63 19.01
C ALA A 145 14.25 -12.20 19.09
N ILE A 146 14.50 -11.60 17.93
CA ILE A 146 15.01 -10.24 17.77
C ILE A 146 13.87 -9.39 17.19
N PRO A 147 13.29 -8.46 17.96
CA PRO A 147 12.23 -7.58 17.46
C PRO A 147 12.71 -6.76 16.27
N LEU A 148 11.90 -6.74 15.21
CA LEU A 148 12.16 -5.95 14.00
C LEU A 148 11.38 -4.62 13.98
N GLU A 149 10.40 -4.47 14.86
CA GLU A 149 9.61 -3.25 15.00
C GLU A 149 9.07 -3.06 16.42
N SER A 150 8.69 -1.82 16.71
CA SER A 150 8.04 -1.36 17.93
C SER A 150 6.94 -0.35 17.61
N ALA A 151 6.30 0.21 18.64
CA ALA A 151 5.31 1.28 18.47
C ALA A 151 5.88 2.56 17.85
N ASP A 152 7.20 2.76 17.96
CA ASP A 152 7.85 4.01 17.59
C ASP A 152 8.85 3.85 16.42
N SER A 153 9.20 2.62 16.05
CA SER A 153 10.23 2.37 15.04
C SER A 153 10.02 1.07 14.29
N THR A 154 10.32 1.12 12.99
CA THR A 154 10.39 -0.05 12.10
C THR A 154 11.77 -0.20 11.46
N GLY A 155 12.77 0.53 11.97
CA GLY A 155 14.12 0.60 11.38
C GLY A 155 14.75 -0.77 11.12
N PRO A 156 14.76 -1.71 12.07
CA PRO A 156 15.31 -3.04 11.83
C PRO A 156 14.54 -3.84 10.77
N LEU A 157 13.20 -3.74 10.70
CA LEU A 157 12.40 -4.35 9.64
C LEU A 157 12.69 -3.73 8.26
N GLN A 158 12.86 -2.41 8.21
CA GLN A 158 13.28 -1.73 6.98
C GLN A 158 14.61 -2.28 6.47
N LEU A 159 15.60 -2.47 7.36
CA LEU A 159 16.91 -3.04 7.02
C LEU A 159 16.82 -4.52 6.63
N TYR A 160 15.91 -5.28 7.24
CA TYR A 160 15.65 -6.66 6.86
C TYR A 160 15.11 -6.79 5.43
N LEU A 161 14.21 -5.89 5.03
CA LEU A 161 13.58 -5.92 3.70
C LEU A 161 14.42 -5.23 2.62
N ASN A 162 15.16 -4.19 2.99
CA ASN A 162 16.00 -3.42 2.10
C ASN A 162 17.23 -2.87 2.86
N PRO A 163 18.37 -3.58 2.82
CA PRO A 163 19.52 -3.29 3.69
C PRO A 163 20.09 -1.87 3.50
N THR A 164 20.29 -1.43 2.26
CA THR A 164 20.82 -0.11 1.95
C THR A 164 20.00 0.60 0.87
N LEU A 165 20.32 1.87 0.63
CA LEU A 165 19.83 2.61 -0.54
C LEU A 165 20.99 2.95 -1.48
N GLU A 166 22.15 2.30 -1.32
CA GLU A 166 23.36 2.57 -2.09
C GLU A 166 23.41 1.73 -3.38
N ALA A 167 22.80 0.55 -3.34
CA ALA A 167 22.65 -0.35 -4.48
C ALA A 167 21.38 -1.18 -4.33
N VAL A 168 21.00 -1.88 -5.40
CA VAL A 168 19.95 -2.91 -5.32
C VAL A 168 20.59 -4.23 -4.92
N GLU A 169 20.33 -4.68 -3.69
CA GLU A 169 20.95 -5.87 -3.09
C GLU A 169 20.11 -7.13 -3.33
N ASP A 170 20.74 -8.31 -3.22
CA ASP A 170 20.03 -9.58 -3.42
C ASP A 170 18.95 -9.80 -2.35
N ASP A 171 19.20 -9.39 -1.10
CA ASP A 171 18.23 -9.46 0.00
C ASP A 171 16.95 -8.66 -0.30
N GLU A 172 17.09 -7.47 -0.89
CA GLU A 172 15.98 -6.63 -1.34
C GLU A 172 15.17 -7.33 -2.43
N ILE A 173 15.85 -7.91 -3.43
CA ILE A 173 15.20 -8.65 -4.52
C ILE A 173 14.47 -9.88 -3.97
N VAL A 174 15.08 -10.61 -3.05
CA VAL A 174 14.48 -11.82 -2.46
C VAL A 174 13.26 -11.46 -1.61
N ALA A 175 13.33 -10.42 -0.78
CA ALA A 175 12.20 -9.94 0.01
C ALA A 175 11.02 -9.53 -0.89
N ALA A 176 11.30 -8.79 -1.96
CA ALA A 176 10.31 -8.42 -2.96
C ALA A 176 9.73 -9.62 -3.72
N ALA A 177 10.58 -10.55 -4.16
CA ALA A 177 10.16 -11.76 -4.86
C ALA A 177 9.22 -12.62 -4.00
N LYS A 178 9.51 -12.75 -2.70
CA LYS A 178 8.66 -13.46 -1.75
C LYS A 178 7.25 -12.86 -1.70
N LEU A 179 7.13 -11.54 -1.52
CA LEU A 179 5.82 -10.89 -1.43
C LEU A 179 5.04 -10.93 -2.76
N LEU A 180 5.73 -10.74 -3.89
CA LEU A 180 5.13 -10.87 -5.21
C LEU A 180 4.61 -12.30 -5.45
N HIS A 181 5.46 -13.30 -5.26
CA HIS A 181 5.11 -14.70 -5.43
C HIS A 181 3.98 -15.11 -4.49
N TRP A 182 4.02 -14.70 -3.23
CA TRP A 182 2.94 -14.96 -2.27
C TRP A 182 1.62 -14.38 -2.74
N THR A 183 1.62 -13.11 -3.18
CA THR A 183 0.42 -12.43 -3.68
C THR A 183 -0.13 -13.04 -4.97
N ILE A 184 0.72 -13.63 -5.81
CA ILE A 184 0.32 -14.29 -7.05
C ILE A 184 -0.39 -15.60 -6.76
N HIS A 185 0.17 -16.41 -5.87
CA HIS A 185 -0.24 -17.80 -5.65
C HIS A 185 -1.32 -17.98 -4.56
N HIS A 186 -1.51 -16.98 -3.71
CA HIS A 186 -2.44 -17.04 -2.57
C HIS A 186 -3.48 -15.90 -2.63
N PRO A 187 -4.69 -16.14 -3.19
CA PRO A 187 -5.75 -15.14 -3.28
C PRO A 187 -6.11 -14.46 -1.95
N GLU A 188 -5.98 -15.18 -0.85
CA GLU A 188 -6.16 -14.71 0.51
C GLU A 188 -5.22 -13.55 0.89
N VAL A 189 -4.03 -13.45 0.28
CA VAL A 189 -3.10 -12.34 0.49
C VAL A 189 -3.65 -11.06 -0.13
N LYS A 190 -4.27 -11.16 -1.31
CA LYS A 190 -4.96 -10.02 -1.94
C LYS A 190 -6.12 -9.57 -1.07
N LEU A 191 -6.94 -10.52 -0.60
CA LEU A 191 -8.05 -10.24 0.31
C LEU A 191 -7.56 -9.52 1.58
N LEU A 192 -6.44 -9.96 2.15
CA LEU A 192 -5.83 -9.33 3.31
C LEU A 192 -5.36 -7.91 2.99
N GLN A 193 -4.72 -7.66 1.85
CA GLN A 193 -4.37 -6.29 1.43
C GLN A 193 -5.64 -5.40 1.37
N VAL A 194 -6.74 -5.88 0.79
CA VAL A 194 -7.99 -5.11 0.73
C VAL A 194 -8.55 -4.83 2.13
N GLN A 195 -8.55 -5.83 3.00
CA GLN A 195 -9.00 -5.68 4.39
C GLN A 195 -8.20 -4.58 5.13
N HIS A 196 -6.87 -4.55 4.99
CA HIS A 196 -6.04 -3.53 5.63
C HIS A 196 -6.27 -2.14 5.04
N MET A 197 -6.42 -2.01 3.71
CA MET A 197 -6.73 -0.73 3.08
C MET A 197 -8.09 -0.18 3.52
N VAL A 198 -9.11 -1.04 3.63
CA VAL A 198 -10.43 -0.66 4.18
C VAL A 198 -10.33 -0.23 5.64
N ASN A 199 -9.54 -0.94 6.45
CA ASN A 199 -9.32 -0.57 7.85
C ASN A 199 -8.63 0.78 7.99
N THR A 200 -7.60 1.04 7.17
CA THR A 200 -6.91 2.34 7.09
C THR A 200 -7.89 3.44 6.68
N ALA A 201 -8.68 3.22 5.63
CA ALA A 201 -9.69 4.18 5.18
C ALA A 201 -10.71 4.51 6.28
N ARG A 202 -11.28 3.50 6.93
CA ARG A 202 -12.20 3.69 8.07
C ARG A 202 -11.55 4.50 9.20
N ALA A 203 -10.32 4.18 9.56
CA ALA A 203 -9.59 4.87 10.63
C ALA A 203 -9.35 6.34 10.27
N LEU A 204 -8.84 6.62 9.06
CA LEU A 204 -8.55 7.98 8.60
C LEU A 204 -9.81 8.84 8.44
N VAL A 205 -10.91 8.27 7.93
CA VAL A 205 -12.19 9.01 7.83
C VAL A 205 -12.73 9.33 9.23
N ARG A 206 -12.69 8.39 10.18
CA ARG A 206 -13.09 8.65 11.58
C ARG A 206 -12.23 9.70 12.24
N GLU A 207 -10.91 9.65 12.04
CA GLU A 207 -10.00 10.67 12.56
C GLU A 207 -10.30 12.04 11.93
N ALA A 208 -10.55 12.07 10.62
CA ALA A 208 -10.87 13.29 9.90
C ALA A 208 -12.21 13.89 10.34
N ASP A 209 -13.24 13.08 10.61
CA ASP A 209 -14.52 13.56 11.14
C ASP A 209 -14.34 14.30 12.47
N LYS A 210 -13.49 13.79 13.38
CA LYS A 210 -13.21 14.46 14.66
C LYS A 210 -12.66 15.87 14.49
N ARG A 211 -11.97 16.16 13.39
CA ARG A 211 -11.30 17.46 13.15
C ARG A 211 -12.04 18.36 12.17
N LEU A 212 -12.73 17.79 11.19
CA LEU A 212 -13.35 18.50 10.08
C LEU A 212 -14.89 18.54 10.15
N GLY A 213 -15.50 17.76 11.03
CA GLY A 213 -16.97 17.66 11.12
C GLY A 213 -17.59 17.09 9.86
N LEU A 214 -17.29 15.82 9.57
CA LEU A 214 -17.70 15.15 8.32
C LEU A 214 -19.10 14.53 8.39
N ASP A 215 -19.78 14.56 9.55
CA ASP A 215 -21.14 14.04 9.68
C ASP A 215 -22.09 14.64 8.64
N GLY A 216 -22.81 13.78 7.92
CA GLY A 216 -23.70 14.13 6.82
C GLY A 216 -23.01 14.51 5.51
N LYS A 217 -21.67 14.58 5.43
CA LYS A 217 -20.94 14.78 4.17
C LYS A 217 -21.06 13.54 3.29
N THR A 218 -21.10 13.76 1.98
CA THR A 218 -21.19 12.71 0.97
C THR A 218 -19.88 11.94 0.86
N ALA A 219 -19.95 10.66 0.47
CA ALA A 219 -18.77 9.82 0.46
C ALA A 219 -17.73 10.22 -0.60
N ASP A 220 -18.11 10.92 -1.67
CA ASP A 220 -17.17 11.47 -2.64
C ASP A 220 -16.25 12.54 -2.02
N ILE A 221 -16.80 13.41 -1.15
CA ILE A 221 -16.02 14.36 -0.36
C ILE A 221 -15.08 13.61 0.60
N CYS A 222 -15.61 12.62 1.32
CA CYS A 222 -14.82 11.82 2.25
C CYS A 222 -13.71 11.02 1.54
N ALA A 223 -13.94 10.56 0.32
CA ALA A 223 -12.96 9.83 -0.48
C ALA A 223 -11.78 10.73 -0.89
N VAL A 224 -12.04 11.99 -1.27
CA VAL A 224 -10.96 12.96 -1.55
C VAL A 224 -10.17 13.29 -0.27
N ILE A 225 -10.85 13.45 0.87
CA ILE A 225 -10.18 13.65 2.17
C ILE A 225 -9.32 12.44 2.53
N PHE A 226 -9.84 11.23 2.34
CA PHE A 226 -9.10 10.00 2.53
C PHE A 226 -7.85 9.96 1.66
N ASP A 227 -7.96 10.26 0.36
CA ASP A 227 -6.80 10.32 -0.55
C ASP A 227 -5.74 11.31 -0.08
N ILE A 228 -6.14 12.54 0.29
CA ILE A 228 -5.22 13.57 0.81
C ILE A 228 -4.47 13.04 2.03
N ARG A 229 -5.18 12.37 2.94
CA ARG A 229 -4.63 11.87 4.21
C ARG A 229 -3.78 10.62 4.04
N HIS A 230 -4.16 9.74 3.14
CA HIS A 230 -3.41 8.53 2.80
C HIS A 230 -2.06 8.90 2.18
N GLN A 231 -2.07 9.80 1.19
CA GLN A 231 -0.86 10.20 0.48
C GLN A 231 -0.01 11.20 1.31
N GLY A 232 -0.65 12.04 2.13
CA GLY A 232 0.03 13.04 2.96
C GLY A 232 0.25 14.40 2.29
N ARG A 233 -0.47 14.72 1.21
CA ARG A 233 -0.33 15.97 0.43
C ARG A 233 -1.00 17.20 1.05
N GLY A 234 -1.61 17.09 2.22
CA GLY A 234 -2.38 18.19 2.78
C GLY A 234 -2.60 18.13 4.27
N THR A 235 -2.75 19.30 4.85
CA THR A 235 -3.04 19.52 6.26
C THR A 235 -4.55 19.58 6.51
N TYR A 236 -4.93 19.41 7.78
CA TYR A 236 -6.32 19.63 8.20
C TYR A 236 -6.80 21.07 7.98
N ALA A 237 -5.92 22.07 8.11
CA ALA A 237 -6.29 23.46 7.89
C ALA A 237 -6.66 23.71 6.42
N GLU A 238 -5.89 23.16 5.47
CA GLU A 238 -6.17 23.28 4.04
C GLU A 238 -7.47 22.56 3.66
N MET A 239 -7.68 21.35 4.18
CA MET A 239 -8.93 20.62 3.96
C MET A 239 -10.15 21.36 4.55
N GLN A 240 -10.02 21.94 5.75
CA GLN A 240 -11.06 22.75 6.35
C GLN A 240 -11.38 23.99 5.49
N ALA A 241 -10.36 24.69 5.00
CA ALA A 241 -10.52 25.84 4.13
C ALA A 241 -11.20 25.46 2.80
N ALA A 242 -10.86 24.29 2.22
CA ALA A 242 -11.50 23.77 1.03
C ALA A 242 -12.98 23.40 1.27
N LEU A 243 -13.30 22.80 2.41
CA LEU A 243 -14.67 22.44 2.80
C LEU A 243 -15.62 23.66 2.93
N LEU A 244 -15.07 24.85 3.19
CA LEU A 244 -15.81 26.10 3.31
C LEU A 244 -16.06 26.82 1.97
N LYS A 245 -15.50 26.33 0.85
CA LYS A 245 -15.70 26.92 -0.48
C LYS A 245 -17.09 26.58 -1.02
N SER A 246 -17.56 27.35 -2.02
CA SER A 246 -18.84 27.10 -2.70
C SER A 246 -18.87 25.79 -3.47
N LYS A 247 -17.70 25.27 -3.89
CA LYS A 247 -17.52 23.97 -4.52
C LYS A 247 -16.50 23.13 -3.74
N PRO A 248 -16.89 22.54 -2.59
CA PRO A 248 -15.96 21.83 -1.71
C PRO A 248 -15.20 20.68 -2.38
N PHE A 249 -15.86 19.93 -3.26
CA PHE A 249 -15.25 18.80 -3.97
C PHE A 249 -14.07 19.24 -4.84
N ASP A 250 -14.30 20.22 -5.73
CA ASP A 250 -13.26 20.77 -6.61
C ASP A 250 -12.12 21.39 -5.81
N ALA A 251 -12.44 22.10 -4.73
CA ALA A 251 -11.46 22.73 -3.86
C ALA A 251 -10.58 21.70 -3.14
N LEU A 252 -11.18 20.62 -2.60
CA LEU A 252 -10.45 19.55 -1.93
C LEU A 252 -9.49 18.83 -2.89
N LEU A 253 -9.92 18.61 -4.14
CA LEU A 253 -9.04 18.01 -5.16
C LEU A 253 -7.76 18.83 -5.36
N GLN A 254 -7.78 20.16 -5.16
CA GLN A 254 -6.62 21.03 -5.34
C GLN A 254 -5.66 21.09 -4.13
N VAL A 255 -6.01 20.50 -2.99
CA VAL A 255 -5.13 20.52 -1.80
C VAL A 255 -3.80 19.83 -2.12
N GLY A 256 -2.67 20.54 -1.98
CA GLY A 256 -1.34 20.00 -2.30
C GLY A 256 -1.04 19.86 -3.80
N ALA A 257 -1.77 20.53 -4.68
CA ALA A 257 -1.56 20.45 -6.12
C ALA A 257 -0.18 20.96 -6.58
N ASP A 258 0.41 21.90 -5.84
CA ASP A 258 1.69 22.53 -6.20
C ASP A 258 2.84 21.52 -6.33
N ASP A 259 2.86 20.51 -5.45
CA ASP A 259 3.88 19.46 -5.45
C ASP A 259 3.40 18.13 -6.06
N GLN A 260 2.08 17.98 -6.30
CA GLN A 260 1.44 16.70 -6.64
C GLN A 260 0.40 16.81 -7.77
N ALA A 261 0.64 17.67 -8.77
CA ALA A 261 -0.29 17.89 -9.89
C ALA A 261 -0.72 16.61 -10.62
N GLY A 262 0.21 15.65 -10.80
CA GLY A 262 -0.08 14.34 -11.40
C GLY A 262 -1.08 13.52 -10.58
N ARG A 263 -0.94 13.51 -9.26
CA ARG A 263 -1.88 12.84 -8.35
C ARG A 263 -3.28 13.44 -8.44
N VAL A 264 -3.37 14.77 -8.49
CA VAL A 264 -4.64 15.49 -8.63
C VAL A 264 -5.34 15.12 -9.95
N ALA A 265 -4.59 15.06 -11.05
CA ALA A 265 -5.12 14.65 -12.35
C ALA A 265 -5.62 13.20 -12.32
N ASN A 266 -4.86 12.28 -11.73
CA ASN A 266 -5.25 10.88 -11.59
C ASN A 266 -6.52 10.73 -10.75
N LEU A 267 -6.61 11.43 -9.61
CA LEU A 267 -7.79 11.34 -8.75
C LEU A 267 -9.03 11.92 -9.44
N LYS A 268 -8.89 13.06 -10.15
CA LYS A 268 -9.98 13.61 -10.98
C LYS A 268 -10.47 12.59 -12.00
N SER A 269 -9.55 11.92 -12.68
CA SER A 269 -9.87 10.88 -13.66
C SER A 269 -10.59 9.70 -13.00
N ALA A 270 -10.07 9.20 -11.89
CA ALA A 270 -10.64 8.07 -11.14
C ALA A 270 -12.05 8.36 -10.62
N MET A 271 -12.29 9.60 -10.18
CA MET A 271 -13.58 10.04 -9.65
C MET A 271 -14.64 10.28 -10.74
N LYS A 272 -14.26 10.57 -11.98
CA LYS A 272 -15.19 10.94 -13.07
C LYS A 272 -16.33 9.94 -13.27
N SER A 273 -16.05 8.63 -13.17
CA SER A 273 -17.06 7.57 -13.32
C SER A 273 -17.65 7.07 -11.99
N ARG A 274 -17.15 7.55 -10.85
CA ARG A 274 -17.48 7.02 -9.51
C ARG A 274 -18.20 8.01 -8.61
N GLN A 275 -18.04 9.31 -8.87
CA GLN A 275 -18.51 10.36 -7.99
C GLN A 275 -20.00 10.25 -7.70
N ALA A 276 -20.84 10.01 -8.71
CA ALA A 276 -22.29 9.92 -8.52
C ALA A 276 -22.69 8.77 -7.58
N ALA A 277 -22.06 7.60 -7.72
CA ALA A 277 -22.32 6.45 -6.86
C ALA A 277 -21.81 6.68 -5.43
N LEU A 278 -20.63 7.28 -5.27
CA LEU A 278 -20.10 7.66 -3.96
C LEU A 278 -20.97 8.73 -3.28
N ALA A 279 -21.42 9.73 -4.02
CA ALA A 279 -22.25 10.81 -3.50
C ALA A 279 -23.64 10.36 -3.00
N ALA A 280 -24.08 9.15 -3.38
CA ALA A 280 -25.33 8.55 -2.92
C ALA A 280 -25.29 8.10 -1.44
N ARG A 281 -24.10 8.01 -0.84
CA ARG A 281 -23.91 7.66 0.57
C ARG A 281 -23.42 8.86 1.38
N ARG A 282 -23.76 8.90 2.66
CA ARG A 282 -23.30 9.95 3.58
C ARG A 282 -22.60 9.37 4.79
N TRP A 283 -21.56 10.04 5.26
CA TRP A 283 -20.88 9.67 6.50
C TRP A 283 -21.82 9.88 7.69
N SER A 284 -21.96 8.86 8.53
CA SER A 284 -22.66 8.94 9.81
C SER A 284 -21.65 8.80 10.94
N ARG A 285 -21.44 9.87 11.70
CA ARG A 285 -20.59 9.85 12.90
C ARG A 285 -21.08 8.83 13.92
N GLN A 286 -22.39 8.77 14.13
CA GLN A 286 -23.00 7.86 15.08
C GLN A 286 -22.70 6.40 14.76
N ARG A 287 -22.77 6.01 13.48
CA ARG A 287 -22.47 4.65 13.04
C ARG A 287 -20.99 4.40 12.80
N GLY A 288 -20.20 5.47 12.62
CA GLY A 288 -18.82 5.36 12.18
C GLY A 288 -18.69 4.65 10.84
N ASP A 289 -19.67 4.85 9.95
CA ASP A 289 -19.82 4.23 8.64
C ASP A 289 -20.67 5.10 7.68
N PHE A 290 -20.70 4.74 6.40
CA PHE A 290 -21.53 5.36 5.38
C PHE A 290 -22.94 4.76 5.36
N VAL A 291 -23.95 5.63 5.30
CA VAL A 291 -25.38 5.27 5.21
C VAL A 291 -26.00 5.71 3.90
#